data_AF-A0A959QTU0-F1
#
_entry.id   AF-A0A959QTU0-F1
#
_cell.length_a   1.000
_cell.length_b   1.000
_cell.length_c   1.000
_cell.angle_alpha   90.00
_cell.angle_beta   90.00
_cell.angle_gamma   90.00
#
_symmetry.space_group_name_H-M   'P 1'
#
loop_
_entity.id
_entity.type
_entity.pdbx_description
1 polymer ?
#
loop_
_entity_poly.entity_id
_entity_poly.type
_entity_poly.pdbx_seq_one_letter_code
_entity_poly.pdbx_strand_id
1 'polypeptide(L)'
;MLIFYQAIMALAGFFGLTRVLRLPQPFLKYILALQCIAIILSFTSVDSILLFYLPVLLIIIYAAIAKDMTTIKRSIIVLIALPVLAHGVFTMNHWPHVYELKFLQLLPLALYAGVVLPKRNDYYLELPSLTIIAADALIQVISLMVR
;
A
#
# COMPACT_ATOMS: atom_id res chain seq x y z
N MET A 1 -5.92 -19.77 -1.16
CA MET A 1 -5.45 -18.41 -0.79
C MET A 1 -4.33 -17.87 -1.66
N LEU A 2 -3.27 -18.65 -1.92
CA LEU A 2 -2.10 -18.17 -2.67
C LEU A 2 -2.45 -17.62 -4.07
N ILE A 3 -3.23 -18.35 -4.88
CA ILE A 3 -3.61 -17.90 -6.24
C ILE A 3 -4.42 -16.60 -6.21
N PHE A 4 -5.33 -16.46 -5.24
CA PHE A 4 -6.16 -15.27 -5.07
C PHE A 4 -5.33 -14.04 -4.64
N TYR A 5 -4.40 -14.23 -3.71
CA TYR A 5 -3.39 -13.22 -3.33
C TYR A 5 -2.62 -12.75 -4.58
N GLN A 6 -2.10 -13.70 -5.35
CA GLN A 6 -1.26 -13.41 -6.49
C GLN A 6 -2.02 -12.65 -7.58
N ALA A 7 -3.28 -13.01 -7.84
CA ALA A 7 -4.13 -12.33 -8.80
C ALA A 7 -4.41 -10.87 -8.41
N ILE A 8 -4.81 -10.62 -7.16
CA ILE A 8 -5.11 -9.24 -6.68
C ILE A 8 -3.85 -8.36 -6.74
N MET A 9 -2.72 -8.87 -6.24
CA MET A 9 -1.47 -8.11 -6.26
C MET A 9 -0.94 -7.90 -7.68
N ALA A 10 -1.10 -8.87 -8.58
CA ALA A 10 -0.75 -8.71 -9.99
C ALA A 10 -1.59 -7.64 -10.68
N LEU A 11 -2.91 -7.59 -10.42
CA LEU A 11 -3.79 -6.55 -10.96
C LEU A 11 -3.44 -5.16 -10.41
N ALA A 12 -3.18 -5.06 -9.10
CA ALA A 12 -2.75 -3.80 -8.48
C ALA A 12 -1.38 -3.34 -9.00
N GLY A 13 -0.44 -4.26 -9.15
CA GLY A 13 0.89 -4.01 -9.72
C GLY A 13 0.83 -3.59 -11.19
N PHE A 14 -0.01 -4.24 -12.00
CA PHE A 14 -0.24 -3.85 -13.39
C PHE A 14 -0.84 -2.45 -13.50
N PHE A 15 -1.84 -2.12 -12.67
CA PHE A 15 -2.37 -0.77 -12.57
C PHE A 15 -1.27 0.24 -12.20
N GLY A 16 -0.44 -0.09 -11.22
CA GLY A 16 0.76 0.68 -10.87
C GLY A 16 1.67 0.94 -12.06
N LEU A 17 2.10 -0.12 -12.73
CA LEU A 17 3.06 -0.09 -13.82
C LEU A 17 2.61 0.77 -15.00
N THR A 18 1.33 0.67 -15.39
CA THR A 18 0.76 1.52 -16.46
C THR A 18 0.80 3.02 -16.15
N ARG A 19 0.92 3.38 -14.86
CA ARG A 19 0.96 4.76 -14.38
C ARG A 19 2.36 5.29 -14.08
N VAL A 20 3.33 4.42 -13.75
CA VAL A 20 4.73 4.79 -13.45
C VAL A 20 5.31 5.77 -14.48
N LEU A 21 5.20 5.43 -15.76
CA LEU A 21 5.80 6.22 -16.85
C LEU A 21 5.14 7.60 -17.04
N ARG A 22 3.88 7.75 -16.59
CA ARG A 22 3.07 8.96 -16.76
C ARG A 22 3.16 9.94 -15.59
N LEU A 23 3.84 9.57 -14.50
CA LEU A 23 4.01 10.45 -13.36
C LEU A 23 4.99 11.59 -13.71
N PRO A 24 4.74 12.84 -13.29
CA PRO A 24 5.71 13.92 -13.43
C PRO A 24 6.79 13.88 -12.34
N GLN A 25 6.44 13.46 -11.12
CA GLN A 25 7.34 13.50 -9.97
C GLN A 25 8.25 12.26 -9.89
N PRO A 26 9.59 12.41 -9.90
CA PRO A 26 10.52 11.28 -9.89
C PRO A 26 10.47 10.48 -8.59
N PHE A 27 10.23 11.13 -7.45
CA PHE A 27 10.18 10.44 -6.15
C PHE A 27 9.03 9.43 -6.08
N LEU A 28 7.82 9.81 -6.51
CA LEU A 28 6.69 8.90 -6.63
C LEU A 28 6.93 7.76 -7.64
N LYS A 29 7.67 8.02 -8.72
CA LYS A 29 8.06 6.94 -9.66
C LYS A 29 8.92 5.89 -8.96
N TYR A 30 9.90 6.30 -8.16
CA TYR A 30 10.75 5.37 -7.44
C TYR A 30 9.96 4.56 -6.42
N ILE A 31 9.04 5.19 -5.67
CA ILE A 31 8.15 4.49 -4.74
C ILE A 31 7.34 3.42 -5.48
N LEU A 32 6.70 3.79 -6.57
CA LEU A 32 5.84 2.89 -7.33
C LEU A 32 6.65 1.77 -8.02
N ALA A 33 7.85 2.07 -8.52
CA ALA A 33 8.76 1.08 -9.08
C ALA A 33 9.19 0.05 -8.01
N LEU A 34 9.53 0.51 -6.80
CA LEU A 34 9.84 -0.36 -5.67
C LEU A 34 8.65 -1.24 -5.28
N GLN A 35 7.42 -0.69 -5.26
CA GLN A 35 6.21 -1.50 -5.02
C GLN A 35 6.01 -2.58 -6.08
N CYS A 36 6.19 -2.24 -7.36
CA CYS A 36 6.09 -3.23 -8.45
C CYS A 36 7.17 -4.32 -8.34
N ILE A 37 8.41 -3.94 -8.02
CA ILE A 37 9.52 -4.89 -7.79
C ILE A 37 9.19 -5.80 -6.60
N ALA A 38 8.69 -5.24 -5.50
CA ALA A 38 8.29 -6.01 -4.31
C ALA A 38 7.18 -7.01 -4.63
N ILE A 39 6.18 -6.63 -5.44
CA ILE A 39 5.14 -7.54 -5.91
C ILE A 39 5.73 -8.69 -6.71
N ILE A 40 6.62 -8.42 -7.66
CA ILE A 40 7.26 -9.45 -8.49
C ILE A 40 8.07 -10.41 -7.60
N LEU A 41 8.85 -9.88 -6.67
CA LEU A 41 9.67 -10.68 -5.76
C LEU A 41 8.83 -11.48 -4.74
N SER A 42 7.62 -11.02 -4.42
CA SER A 42 6.69 -11.79 -3.59
C SER A 42 6.27 -13.11 -4.25
N PHE A 43 6.40 -13.25 -5.57
CA PHE A 43 6.14 -14.50 -6.29
C PHE A 43 7.32 -15.48 -6.27
N THR A 44 8.54 -15.03 -5.97
CA THR A 44 9.76 -15.84 -6.09
C THR A 44 10.29 -16.36 -4.75
N SER A 45 9.50 -16.29 -3.67
CA SER A 45 9.83 -16.83 -2.33
C SER A 45 11.04 -16.17 -1.62
N VAL A 46 11.55 -15.05 -2.13
CA VAL A 46 12.51 -14.24 -1.37
C VAL A 46 11.77 -13.63 -0.18
N ASP A 47 12.32 -13.73 1.04
CA ASP A 47 11.82 -13.05 2.25
C ASP A 47 11.81 -11.53 2.01
N SER A 48 10.74 -11.08 1.39
CA SER A 48 10.59 -9.78 0.73
C SER A 48 9.69 -8.85 1.54
N ILE A 49 9.42 -9.23 2.80
CA ILE A 49 8.66 -8.43 3.77
C ILE A 49 9.27 -7.02 3.81
N LEU A 50 10.59 -6.91 3.94
CA LEU A 50 11.27 -5.60 3.99
C LEU A 50 11.18 -4.82 2.67
N LEU A 51 11.21 -5.51 1.53
CA LEU A 51 11.07 -4.91 0.20
C LEU A 51 9.65 -4.36 -0.04
N PHE A 52 8.64 -4.93 0.61
CA PHE A 52 7.26 -4.46 0.49
C PHE A 52 6.97 -3.27 1.41
N TYR A 53 7.47 -3.26 2.66
CA TYR A 53 7.18 -2.18 3.60
C TYR A 53 8.08 -0.94 3.44
N LEU A 54 9.26 -1.08 2.83
CA LEU A 54 10.10 0.07 2.50
C LEU A 54 9.38 1.12 1.63
N PRO A 55 8.74 0.79 0.49
CA PRO A 55 7.99 1.77 -0.27
C PRO A 55 6.75 2.32 0.45
N VAL A 56 6.17 1.56 1.39
CA VAL A 56 5.09 2.07 2.26
C VAL A 56 5.62 3.15 3.22
N LEU A 57 6.83 2.98 3.76
CA LEU A 57 7.50 4.02 4.51
C LEU A 57 7.81 5.25 3.64
N LEU A 58 8.28 5.02 2.41
CA LEU A 58 8.59 6.11 1.47
C LEU A 58 7.36 6.93 1.07
N ILE A 59 6.16 6.33 0.95
CA ILE A 59 4.93 7.10 0.68
C ILE A 59 4.53 7.99 1.86
N ILE A 60 4.81 7.56 3.10
CA ILE A 60 4.60 8.39 4.31
C ILE A 60 5.58 9.55 4.31
N ILE A 61 6.86 9.30 4.03
CA ILE A 61 7.89 10.34 3.92
C ILE A 61 7.52 11.32 2.81
N TYR A 62 7.08 10.82 1.65
CA TYR A 62 6.59 11.65 0.55
C TYR A 62 5.47 12.59 1.00
N ALA A 63 4.44 12.04 1.66
CA ALA A 63 3.33 12.83 2.15
C ALA A 63 3.79 13.93 3.13
N ALA A 64 4.79 13.66 3.96
CA ALA A 64 5.33 14.63 4.92
C ALA A 64 6.11 15.78 4.26
N ILE A 65 6.90 15.49 3.21
CA ILE A 65 7.79 16.48 2.58
C ILE A 65 7.15 17.22 1.40
N ALA A 66 6.10 16.65 0.78
CA ALA A 66 5.41 17.26 -0.35
C ALA A 66 4.75 18.59 0.06
N LYS A 67 5.25 19.69 -0.52
CA LYS A 67 4.81 21.07 -0.22
C LYS A 67 3.49 21.43 -0.90
N ASP A 68 3.19 20.78 -2.01
CA ASP A 68 1.99 20.92 -2.83
C ASP A 68 0.76 20.18 -2.27
N MET A 69 0.94 19.43 -1.18
CA MET A 69 -0.09 18.59 -0.60
C MET A 69 -0.84 19.29 0.54
N THR A 70 -2.18 19.27 0.50
CA THR A 70 -3.00 19.79 1.61
C THR A 70 -2.85 18.93 2.86
N THR A 71 -3.07 19.51 4.04
CA THR A 71 -3.00 18.79 5.33
C THR A 71 -3.94 17.59 5.35
N ILE A 72 -5.16 17.73 4.83
CA ILE A 72 -6.15 16.65 4.77
C ILE A 72 -5.66 15.50 3.89
N LYS A 73 -5.14 15.81 2.69
CA LYS A 73 -4.60 14.80 1.76
C LYS A 73 -3.42 14.04 2.38
N ARG A 74 -2.51 14.78 3.03
CA ARG A 74 -1.39 14.20 3.78
C ARG A 74 -1.87 13.24 4.87
N SER A 75 -2.81 13.69 5.70
CA SER A 75 -3.38 12.85 6.77
C SER A 75 -4.03 11.58 6.23
N ILE A 76 -4.76 11.66 5.11
CA ILE A 76 -5.39 10.47 4.51
C ILE A 76 -4.35 9.47 4.02
N ILE A 77 -3.30 9.93 3.33
CA ILE A 77 -2.22 9.04 2.86
C ILE A 77 -1.54 8.36 4.06
N VAL A 78 -1.23 9.12 5.11
CA VAL A 78 -0.62 8.57 6.32
C VAL A 78 -1.55 7.57 7.01
N LEU A 79 -2.85 7.87 7.14
CA LEU A 79 -3.82 6.96 7.75
C LEU A 79 -4.06 5.68 6.94
N ILE A 80 -3.81 5.70 5.62
CA ILE A 80 -3.84 4.50 4.78
C ILE A 80 -2.53 3.70 4.94
N ALA A 81 -1.37 4.35 4.89
CA ALA A 81 -0.08 3.68 4.85
C ALA A 81 0.40 3.20 6.24
N LEU A 82 0.12 3.96 7.31
CA LEU A 82 0.63 3.69 8.64
C LEU A 82 0.12 2.37 9.23
N PRO A 83 -1.18 2.01 9.14
CA PRO A 83 -1.67 0.72 9.64
C PRO A 83 -1.01 -0.47 8.92
N VAL A 84 -0.80 -0.35 7.61
CA VAL A 84 -0.13 -1.38 6.79
C VAL A 84 1.33 -1.53 7.21
N LEU A 85 2.04 -0.40 7.38
CA LEU A 85 3.42 -0.40 7.87
C LEU A 85 3.53 -0.99 9.28
N ALA A 86 2.64 -0.62 10.20
CA ALA A 86 2.62 -1.12 11.56
C ALA A 86 2.43 -2.65 11.59
N HIS A 87 1.49 -3.17 10.81
CA HIS A 87 1.31 -4.63 10.66
C HIS A 87 2.58 -5.31 10.16
N GLY A 88 3.27 -4.72 9.18
CA GLY A 88 4.56 -5.22 8.68
C GLY A 88 5.64 -5.28 9.74
N VAL A 89 5.83 -4.18 10.47
CA VAL A 89 6.82 -4.09 11.56
C VAL A 89 6.54 -5.14 12.64
N PHE A 90 5.29 -5.32 13.05
CA PHE A 90 4.94 -6.31 14.07
C PHE A 90 5.12 -7.74 13.57
N THR A 91 4.80 -8.00 12.29
CA THR A 91 5.01 -9.30 11.66
C THR A 91 6.50 -9.65 11.58
N MET A 92 7.36 -8.71 11.17
CA MET A 92 8.82 -8.90 11.14
C MET A 92 9.41 -9.22 12.52
N ASN A 93 8.93 -8.53 13.55
CA ASN A 93 9.43 -8.69 14.92
C ASN A 93 8.75 -9.84 15.69
N HIS A 94 7.85 -10.61 15.06
CA HIS A 94 7.12 -11.72 15.68
C HIS A 94 6.41 -11.31 16.98
N TRP A 95 5.88 -10.09 17.05
CA TRP A 95 5.23 -9.61 18.27
C TRP A 95 3.91 -10.35 18.55
N PRO A 96 3.53 -10.51 19.83
CA PRO A 96 2.22 -11.03 20.17
C PRO A 96 1.13 -10.09 19.61
N HIS A 97 -0.04 -10.63 19.29
CA HIS A 97 -1.20 -9.87 18.77
C HIS A 97 -1.13 -9.34 17.33
N VAL A 98 -0.22 -9.82 16.48
CA VAL A 98 -0.22 -9.50 15.02
C VAL A 98 -1.60 -9.72 14.37
N TYR A 99 -2.36 -10.72 14.85
CA TYR A 99 -3.73 -10.98 14.40
C TYR A 99 -4.71 -9.84 14.69
N GLU A 100 -4.57 -9.15 15.82
CA GLU A 100 -5.45 -8.03 16.17
C GLU A 100 -5.18 -6.82 15.28
N LEU A 101 -3.92 -6.63 14.86
CA LEU A 101 -3.54 -5.58 13.92
C LEU A 101 -4.11 -5.78 12.51
N LYS A 102 -4.53 -6.99 12.15
CA LYS A 102 -5.23 -7.21 10.88
C LYS A 102 -6.57 -6.50 10.83
N PHE A 103 -7.24 -6.26 11.97
CA PHE A 103 -8.47 -5.44 12.00
C PHE A 103 -8.20 -3.98 11.66
N LEU A 104 -7.02 -3.45 11.99
CA LEU A 104 -6.64 -2.09 11.60
C LEU A 104 -6.52 -1.92 10.07
N GLN A 105 -6.40 -3.03 9.32
CA GLN A 105 -6.39 -2.99 7.84
C GLN A 105 -7.75 -2.63 7.24
N LEU A 106 -8.83 -2.64 8.02
CA LEU A 106 -10.13 -2.10 7.59
C LEU A 106 -10.08 -0.58 7.39
N LEU A 107 -9.23 0.13 8.14
CA LEU A 107 -9.12 1.58 8.04
C LEU A 107 -8.55 2.03 6.67
N PRO A 108 -7.41 1.49 6.18
CA PRO A 108 -6.93 1.72 4.82
C PRO A 108 -7.98 1.47 3.75
N LEU A 109 -8.77 0.39 3.88
CA LEU A 109 -9.84 0.05 2.93
C LEU A 109 -10.98 1.07 2.95
N ALA A 110 -11.45 1.43 4.14
CA ALA A 110 -12.54 2.39 4.32
C ALA A 110 -12.14 3.78 3.79
N LEU A 111 -10.91 4.22 4.05
CA LEU A 111 -10.40 5.51 3.55
C LEU A 111 -10.15 5.48 2.04
N TYR A 112 -9.61 4.38 1.52
CA TYR A 112 -9.41 4.23 0.08
C TYR A 112 -10.75 4.25 -0.67
N ALA A 113 -11.71 3.43 -0.25
CA ALA A 113 -13.01 3.32 -0.90
C ALA A 113 -13.92 4.54 -0.66
N GLY A 114 -13.91 5.07 0.57
CA GLY A 114 -14.78 6.17 0.99
C GLY A 114 -14.26 7.57 0.66
N VAL A 115 -12.95 7.74 0.45
CA VAL A 115 -12.34 9.06 0.23
C VAL A 115 -11.48 9.13 -1.03
N VAL A 116 -10.53 8.21 -1.20
CA VAL A 116 -9.58 8.26 -2.34
C VAL A 116 -10.27 7.98 -3.67
N LEU A 117 -11.09 6.93 -3.77
CA LEU A 117 -11.79 6.59 -5.01
C LEU A 117 -12.79 7.68 -5.47
N PRO A 118 -13.67 8.22 -4.59
CA PRO A 118 -14.57 9.30 -4.97
C PRO A 118 -13.84 10.58 -5.40
N LYS A 119 -12.69 10.86 -4.78
CA LYS A 119 -11.85 12.05 -5.07
C LYS A 119 -10.62 11.70 -5.90
N ARG A 120 -10.69 10.68 -6.77
CA ARG A 120 -9.53 10.15 -7.52
C ARG A 120 -8.71 11.20 -8.28
N ASN A 121 -9.32 12.32 -8.69
CA ASN A 121 -8.62 13.41 -9.39
C ASN A 121 -7.68 14.17 -8.43
N ASP A 122 -8.09 14.38 -7.19
CA ASP A 122 -7.28 15.04 -6.15
C ASP A 122 -6.08 14.18 -5.73
N TYR A 123 -6.22 12.85 -5.86
CA TYR A 123 -5.20 11.84 -5.56
C TYR A 123 -4.53 11.27 -6.80
N TYR A 124 -4.67 11.90 -7.98
CA TYR A 124 -4.28 11.29 -9.26
C TYR A 124 -2.84 10.76 -9.29
N LEU A 125 -1.91 11.47 -8.64
CA LEU A 125 -0.49 11.12 -8.61
C LEU A 125 -0.19 9.93 -7.69
N GLU A 126 -0.86 9.88 -6.53
CA GLU A 126 -0.62 8.90 -5.48
C GLU A 126 -1.52 7.66 -5.62
N LEU A 127 -2.60 7.79 -6.40
CA LEU A 127 -3.61 6.76 -6.64
C LEU A 127 -2.99 5.38 -6.91
N PRO A 128 -1.99 5.22 -7.79
CA PRO A 128 -1.41 3.90 -8.06
C PRO A 128 -0.77 3.26 -6.83
N SER A 129 -0.06 4.06 -6.03
CA SER A 129 0.59 3.58 -4.80
C SER A 129 -0.44 3.24 -3.73
N LEU A 130 -1.44 4.10 -3.56
CA LEU A 130 -2.54 3.87 -2.62
C LEU A 130 -3.37 2.64 -2.99
N THR A 131 -3.57 2.36 -4.28
CA THR A 131 -4.24 1.14 -4.75
C THR A 131 -3.48 -0.12 -4.33
N ILE A 132 -2.15 -0.14 -4.48
CA ILE A 132 -1.32 -1.29 -4.09
C ILE A 132 -1.40 -1.52 -2.58
N ILE A 133 -1.32 -0.45 -1.79
CA ILE A 133 -1.42 -0.51 -0.33
C ILE A 133 -2.81 -0.99 0.11
N ALA A 134 -3.88 -0.48 -0.50
CA ALA A 134 -5.23 -0.91 -0.22
C ALA A 134 -5.48 -2.37 -0.65
N ALA A 135 -4.87 -2.83 -1.74
CA ALA A 135 -4.95 -4.23 -2.18
C ALA A 135 -4.30 -5.18 -1.16
N ASP A 136 -3.15 -4.82 -0.61
CA ASP A 136 -2.52 -5.60 0.48
C ASP A 136 -3.41 -5.62 1.73
N ALA A 137 -3.94 -4.46 2.15
CA ALA A 137 -4.88 -4.40 3.26
C ALA A 137 -6.11 -5.29 3.04
N LEU A 138 -6.67 -5.32 1.82
CA LEU A 138 -7.81 -6.17 1.46
C LEU A 138 -7.50 -7.65 1.65
N ILE A 139 -6.34 -8.07 1.16
CA ILE A 139 -5.85 -9.44 1.29
C ILE A 139 -5.71 -9.82 2.76
N GLN A 140 -5.13 -8.95 3.59
CA GLN A 140 -4.99 -9.22 5.02
C GLN A 140 -6.35 -9.37 5.71
N VAL A 141 -7.33 -8.54 5.36
CA VAL A 141 -8.70 -8.65 5.89
C VAL A 141 -9.39 -9.94 5.43
N ILE A 142 -9.29 -10.30 4.15
CA ILE A 142 -9.86 -11.57 3.64
C ILE A 142 -9.21 -12.76 4.34
N SER A 143 -7.92 -12.66 4.69
CA SER A 143 -7.21 -13.70 5.45
C SER A 143 -7.79 -13.97 6.83
N LEU A 144 -8.51 -13.01 7.42
CA LEU A 144 -9.23 -13.20 8.67
C LEU A 144 -10.55 -13.96 8.49
N MET A 145 -11.21 -13.80 7.34
CA MET A 145 -12.57 -14.32 7.09
C MET A 145 -12.61 -15.78 6.65
N VAL A 146 -11.53 -16.28 6.04
CA VAL A 146 -11.46 -17.65 5.47
C VAL A 146 -10.78 -18.61 6.46
N ARG A 147 -11.01 -18.42 7.76
CA ARG A 147 -10.54 -19.32 8.82
C ARG A 147 -11.60 -20.35 9.17
#